data_AF-A0A968X3E0-F1
#
_entry.id   AF-A0A968X3E0-F1
#
_cell.length_a   1.000
_cell.length_b   1.000
_cell.length_c   1.000
_cell.angle_alpha   90.00
_cell.angle_beta   90.00
_cell.angle_gamma   90.00
#
_symmetry.space_group_name_H-M   'P 1'
#
loop_
_entity.id
_entity.type
_entity.pdbx_description
1 polymer ?
#
loop_
_entity_poly.entity_id
_entity_poly.type
_entity_poly.pdbx_seq_one_letter_code
_entity_poly.pdbx_strand_id
1 'polypeptide(L)'
;MQPQAHIAPLTQLPPTATQPNLRFGADQSLELAAAEAQSTQSQRADVHLYWRVLKPPQHNYAVRAELVIPNATTTQLDAQTTFPGYGTSPTQGWREGDLIVDTLSFYPTISVALNGPTRSVVVIKLLQLPQPPTQTVTTTLPVWQDGAAVDFPSVQEVVVRPAQPISVPAQFALLAPAQFGDAIQLAAHSATWADGKLRLMLWWQATTMGRPT
;
A
#
# COMPACT_ATOMS: atom_id res chain seq x y z
N MET A 1 -10.83 -7.61 20.15
CA MET A 1 -10.53 -6.21 20.52
C MET A 1 -9.42 -5.74 19.60
N GLN A 2 -9.71 -4.80 18.69
CA GLN A 2 -8.66 -4.15 17.89
C GLN A 2 -7.80 -3.27 18.83
N PRO A 3 -6.47 -3.21 18.67
CA PRO A 3 -5.67 -2.24 19.39
C PRO A 3 -6.13 -0.83 19.01
N GLN A 4 -6.44 -0.02 20.03
CA GLN A 4 -6.80 1.38 19.85
C GLN A 4 -5.61 2.14 19.25
N ALA A 5 -5.80 2.81 18.12
CA ALA A 5 -4.81 3.71 17.56
C ALA A 5 -4.65 4.92 18.50
N HIS A 6 -3.41 5.22 18.87
CA HIS A 6 -3.06 6.36 19.71
C HIS A 6 -2.45 7.44 18.83
N ILE A 7 -2.95 8.68 18.93
CA ILE A 7 -2.30 9.83 18.31
C ILE A 7 -1.41 10.46 19.36
N ALA A 8 -0.11 10.36 19.16
CA ALA A 8 0.88 11.09 19.94
C ALA A 8 1.48 12.19 19.04
N PRO A 9 1.61 13.43 19.55
CA PRO A 9 2.39 14.44 18.85
C PRO A 9 3.84 13.98 18.76
N LEU A 10 4.36 13.89 17.54
CA LEU A 10 5.77 13.56 17.31
C LEU A 10 6.58 14.84 17.16
N THR A 11 7.81 14.80 17.67
CA THR A 11 8.79 15.88 17.47
C THR A 11 9.61 15.67 16.19
N GLN A 12 9.77 14.42 15.74
CA GLN A 12 10.57 14.05 14.57
C GLN A 12 9.99 12.82 13.85
N LEU A 13 10.27 12.72 12.55
CA LEU A 13 9.90 11.55 11.74
C LEU A 13 10.82 10.35 12.07
N PRO A 14 10.32 9.11 11.96
CA PRO A 14 11.18 7.94 12.06
C PRO A 14 12.25 7.94 10.95
N PRO A 15 13.50 7.54 11.23
CA PRO A 15 14.56 7.50 10.23
C PRO A 15 14.33 6.41 9.16
N THR A 16 13.52 5.39 9.46
CA THR A 16 13.16 4.30 8.55
C THR A 16 11.96 4.61 7.64
N ALA A 17 11.27 5.73 7.88
CA ALA A 17 10.08 6.09 7.12
C ALA A 17 10.44 6.62 5.74
N THR A 18 9.71 6.17 4.72
CA THR A 18 9.76 6.76 3.37
C THR A 18 9.14 8.15 3.43
N GLN A 19 9.75 9.13 2.76
CA GLN A 19 9.26 10.51 2.71
C GLN A 19 8.67 10.83 1.33
N PRO A 20 7.38 10.53 1.09
CA PRO A 20 6.78 10.79 -0.21
C PRO A 20 6.48 12.28 -0.44
N ASN A 21 6.48 13.10 0.63
CA ASN A 21 6.30 14.56 0.61
C ASN A 21 5.06 15.00 -0.21
N LEU A 22 3.97 14.25 -0.08
CA LEU A 22 2.73 14.55 -0.79
C LEU A 22 1.97 15.67 -0.10
N ARG A 23 1.50 16.66 -0.86
CA ARG A 23 0.68 17.75 -0.35
C ARG A 23 -0.74 17.68 -0.89
N PHE A 24 -1.71 17.92 -0.04
CA PHE A 24 -3.13 17.71 -0.35
C PHE A 24 -3.91 19.02 -0.33
N GLY A 25 -4.88 19.11 -1.25
CA GLY A 25 -5.75 20.27 -1.39
C GLY A 25 -5.18 21.32 -2.34
N ALA A 26 -6.05 22.19 -2.84
CA ALA A 26 -5.65 23.29 -3.71
C ALA A 26 -4.72 24.29 -2.99
N ASP A 27 -4.87 24.41 -1.67
CA ASP A 27 -4.07 25.28 -0.81
C ASP A 27 -2.84 24.60 -0.20
N GLN A 28 -2.66 23.30 -0.47
CA GLN A 28 -1.59 22.43 0.05
C GLN A 28 -1.46 22.50 1.58
N SER A 29 -2.60 22.50 2.29
CA SER A 29 -2.67 22.69 3.75
C SER A 29 -2.16 21.49 4.56
N LEU A 30 -2.19 20.29 3.99
CA LEU A 30 -1.75 19.06 4.64
C LEU A 30 -0.63 18.40 3.83
N GLU A 31 0.38 17.92 4.52
CA GLU A 31 1.48 17.14 3.94
C GLU A 31 1.48 15.74 4.56
N LEU A 32 1.53 14.69 3.73
CA LEU A 32 1.96 13.38 4.18
C LEU A 32 3.48 13.34 4.09
N ALA A 33 4.13 13.71 5.20
CA ALA A 33 5.56 13.91 5.28
C ALA A 33 6.33 12.59 5.30
N ALA A 34 5.72 11.53 5.83
CA ALA A 34 6.31 10.20 5.82
C ALA A 34 5.25 9.10 5.82
N ALA A 35 5.66 7.91 5.41
CA ALA A 35 4.92 6.68 5.59
C ALA A 35 5.88 5.55 5.98
N GLU A 36 5.39 4.63 6.81
CA GLU A 36 6.10 3.41 7.17
C GLU A 36 5.13 2.24 7.05
N ALA A 37 5.59 1.16 6.41
CA ALA A 37 4.85 -0.08 6.35
C ALA A 37 5.80 -1.26 6.50
N GLN A 38 5.34 -2.28 7.22
CA GLN A 38 6.08 -3.53 7.31
C GLN A 38 5.66 -4.46 6.18
N SER A 39 6.63 -5.20 5.62
CA SER A 39 6.31 -6.32 4.73
C SER A 39 5.45 -7.32 5.48
N THR A 40 4.37 -7.80 4.87
CA THR A 40 3.42 -8.68 5.53
C THR A 40 3.33 -10.06 4.88
N GLN A 41 3.13 -11.07 5.74
CA GLN A 41 2.55 -12.34 5.31
C GLN A 41 1.03 -12.13 5.28
N SER A 42 0.44 -12.07 4.08
CA SER A 42 -0.98 -12.07 3.63
C SER A 42 -2.16 -11.68 4.54
N GLN A 43 -2.05 -11.69 5.86
CA GLN A 43 -3.15 -11.58 6.79
C GLN A 43 -3.35 -10.15 7.29
N ARG A 44 -2.27 -9.36 7.42
CA ARG A 44 -2.38 -7.96 7.89
C ARG A 44 -1.13 -7.13 7.59
N ALA A 45 -1.30 -5.99 6.91
CA ALA A 45 -0.25 -4.98 6.77
C ALA A 45 -0.61 -3.73 7.57
N ASP A 46 0.20 -3.37 8.56
CA ASP A 46 0.03 -2.10 9.27
C ASP A 46 0.89 -1.02 8.58
N VAL A 47 0.26 0.14 8.40
CA VAL A 47 0.84 1.31 7.74
C VAL A 47 0.68 2.51 8.67
N HIS A 48 1.78 3.17 8.98
CA HIS A 48 1.81 4.42 9.70
C HIS A 48 1.97 5.57 8.72
N LEU A 49 1.09 6.56 8.83
CA LEU A 49 1.06 7.77 8.03
C LEU A 49 1.42 8.96 8.93
N TYR A 50 2.41 9.74 8.53
CA TYR A 50 2.91 10.88 9.30
C TYR A 50 2.47 12.17 8.62
N TRP A 51 1.42 12.79 9.16
CA TRP A 51 0.81 14.00 8.64
C TRP A 51 1.45 15.24 9.28
N ARG A 52 1.92 16.17 8.45
CA ARG A 52 2.33 17.51 8.87
C ARG A 52 1.28 18.53 8.45
N VAL A 53 0.87 19.36 9.39
CA VAL A 53 -0.11 20.42 9.14
C VAL A 53 0.62 21.70 8.76
N LEU A 54 0.47 22.10 7.49
CA LEU A 54 1.07 23.33 6.97
C LEU A 54 0.14 24.52 7.16
N LYS A 55 -1.17 24.29 7.17
CA LYS A 55 -2.22 25.27 7.50
C LYS A 55 -3.38 24.57 8.19
N PRO A 56 -4.10 25.22 9.14
CA PRO A 56 -5.23 24.61 9.81
C PRO A 56 -6.32 24.14 8.82
N PRO A 57 -6.71 22.86 8.84
CA PRO A 57 -7.75 22.34 7.96
C PRO A 57 -9.10 23.02 8.19
N GLN A 58 -9.76 23.45 7.11
CA GLN A 58 -11.08 24.08 7.20
C GLN A 58 -12.23 23.06 7.36
N HIS A 59 -11.97 21.80 7.00
CA HIS A 59 -12.94 20.72 7.01
C HIS A 59 -12.37 19.45 7.64
N ASN A 60 -13.28 18.56 8.04
CA ASN A 60 -12.93 17.19 8.36
C ASN A 60 -12.75 16.39 7.07
N TYR A 61 -11.58 15.78 6.90
CA TYR A 61 -11.26 14.94 5.75
C TYR A 61 -11.29 13.46 6.15
N ALA A 62 -11.75 12.62 5.23
CA ALA A 62 -11.57 11.18 5.30
C ALA A 62 -10.33 10.77 4.50
N VAL A 63 -9.61 9.77 4.98
CA VAL A 63 -8.48 9.14 4.31
C VAL A 63 -8.98 7.93 3.54
N ARG A 64 -8.84 7.94 2.22
CA ARG A 64 -8.98 6.75 1.39
C ARG A 64 -7.60 6.15 1.18
N ALA A 65 -7.42 4.94 1.68
CA ALA A 65 -6.16 4.20 1.60
C ALA A 65 -6.39 2.92 0.80
N GLU A 66 -5.57 2.72 -0.23
CA GLU A 66 -5.71 1.61 -1.17
C GLU A 66 -4.39 0.85 -1.22
N LEU A 67 -4.43 -0.48 -1.07
CA LEU A 67 -3.30 -1.36 -1.28
C LEU A 67 -3.46 -2.01 -2.65
N VAL A 68 -2.57 -1.69 -3.58
CA VAL A 68 -2.74 -2.07 -4.99
C VAL A 68 -1.47 -2.68 -5.59
N ILE A 69 -1.64 -3.58 -6.56
CA ILE A 69 -0.56 -4.04 -7.44
C ILE A 69 -0.55 -3.12 -8.66
N PRO A 70 0.53 -2.35 -8.89
CA PRO A 70 0.62 -1.40 -10.00
C PRO A 70 0.95 -2.13 -11.32
N ASN A 71 0.01 -2.93 -11.81
CA ASN A 71 0.06 -3.55 -13.14
C ASN A 71 -0.77 -2.74 -14.15
N ALA A 72 -0.89 -3.23 -15.39
CA ALA A 72 -1.54 -2.51 -16.50
C ALA A 72 -2.98 -2.03 -16.19
N THR A 73 -3.72 -2.74 -15.35
CA THR A 73 -5.10 -2.36 -14.96
C THR A 73 -5.24 -1.95 -13.50
N THR A 74 -4.14 -1.93 -12.73
CA THR A 74 -4.11 -1.81 -11.27
C THR A 74 -5.01 -2.82 -10.56
N THR A 75 -4.42 -3.81 -9.88
CA THR A 75 -5.21 -4.77 -9.10
C THR A 75 -5.34 -4.31 -7.65
N GLN A 76 -6.55 -4.01 -7.21
CA GLN A 76 -6.83 -3.68 -5.81
C GLN A 76 -6.76 -4.95 -4.94
N LEU A 77 -5.91 -4.93 -3.91
CA LEU A 77 -5.82 -6.00 -2.91
C LEU A 77 -6.69 -5.72 -1.69
N ASP A 78 -6.76 -4.45 -1.30
CA ASP A 78 -7.63 -3.96 -0.23
C ASP A 78 -7.83 -2.44 -0.39
N ALA A 79 -8.92 -1.93 0.12
CA ALA A 79 -9.18 -0.49 0.19
C ALA A 79 -10.09 -0.16 1.37
N GLN A 80 -9.76 0.92 2.06
CA GLN A 80 -10.58 1.45 3.15
C GLN A 80 -10.72 2.95 3.03
N THR A 81 -11.86 3.45 3.50
CA THR A 81 -12.08 4.88 3.72
C THR A 81 -12.42 5.06 5.18
N THR A 82 -11.57 5.79 5.90
CA THR A 82 -11.71 6.02 7.35
C THR A 82 -11.40 7.48 7.67
N PHE A 83 -11.68 7.89 8.90
CA PHE A 83 -11.19 9.16 9.42
C PHE A 83 -9.89 8.93 10.18
N PRO A 84 -8.97 9.91 10.22
CA PRO A 84 -7.76 9.80 11.01
C PRO A 84 -8.02 9.38 12.46
N GLY A 85 -7.16 8.52 12.99
CA GLY A 85 -7.34 7.90 14.31
C GLY A 85 -8.63 7.09 14.41
N TYR A 86 -9.11 6.51 13.31
CA TYR A 86 -10.40 5.80 13.24
C TYR A 86 -11.59 6.65 13.74
N GLY A 87 -11.54 7.97 13.49
CA GLY A 87 -12.59 8.92 13.87
C GLY A 87 -12.41 9.59 15.21
N THR A 88 -11.36 9.26 15.97
CA THR A 88 -11.05 9.94 17.24
C THR A 88 -10.22 11.21 17.05
N SER A 89 -9.85 11.56 15.82
CA SER A 89 -9.06 12.74 15.50
C SER A 89 -9.58 13.49 14.27
N PRO A 90 -10.61 14.33 14.46
CA PRO A 90 -11.13 15.17 13.39
C PRO A 90 -10.04 16.14 12.90
N THR A 91 -9.77 16.16 11.59
CA THR A 91 -8.71 17.00 11.00
C THR A 91 -8.94 18.49 11.21
N GLN A 92 -10.19 18.94 11.35
CA GLN A 92 -10.52 20.33 11.66
C GLN A 92 -9.95 20.80 13.01
N GLY A 93 -9.67 19.87 13.93
CA GLY A 93 -9.04 20.17 15.22
C GLY A 93 -7.52 20.28 15.17
N TRP A 94 -6.90 19.99 14.02
CA TRP A 94 -5.45 19.98 13.88
C TRP A 94 -4.91 21.41 13.75
N ARG A 95 -3.78 21.68 14.39
CA ARG A 95 -3.14 23.00 14.42
C ARG A 95 -1.95 23.04 13.47
N GLU A 96 -1.65 24.23 12.97
CA GLU A 96 -0.46 24.47 12.17
C GLU A 96 0.81 24.03 12.92
N GLY A 97 1.70 23.32 12.24
CA GLY A 97 2.91 22.75 12.82
C GLY A 97 2.71 21.39 13.50
N ASP A 98 1.48 20.92 13.70
CA ASP A 98 1.25 19.59 14.25
C ASP A 98 1.86 18.51 13.34
N LEU A 99 2.50 17.52 13.98
CA LEU A 99 2.95 16.28 13.35
C LEU A 99 2.18 15.11 13.98
N ILE A 100 1.32 14.49 13.19
CA ILE A 100 0.29 13.55 13.63
C ILE A 100 0.53 12.19 12.99
N VAL A 101 0.50 11.13 13.80
CA VAL A 101 0.58 9.74 13.32
C VAL A 101 -0.82 9.18 13.18
N ASP A 102 -1.13 8.67 12.00
CA ASP A 102 -2.33 7.87 11.74
C ASP A 102 -1.92 6.43 11.41
N THR A 103 -2.64 5.45 11.92
CA THR A 103 -2.30 4.03 11.73
C THR A 103 -3.45 3.33 11.05
N LEU A 104 -3.16 2.68 9.92
CA LEU A 104 -4.11 1.95 9.10
C LEU A 104 -3.70 0.48 9.01
N SER A 105 -4.67 -0.41 9.06
CA SER A 105 -4.47 -1.85 8.85
C SER A 105 -5.12 -2.29 7.55
N PHE A 106 -4.35 -2.87 6.64
CA PHE A 106 -4.85 -3.57 5.46
C PHE A 106 -4.99 -5.06 5.73
N TYR A 107 -6.06 -5.66 5.24
CA TYR A 107 -6.33 -7.08 5.27
C TYR A 107 -6.48 -7.56 3.82
N PRO A 108 -5.37 -7.69 3.08
CA PRO A 108 -5.41 -8.08 1.67
C PRO A 108 -6.14 -9.40 1.53
N THR A 109 -7.39 -9.32 1.07
CA THR A 109 -8.18 -10.52 0.80
C THR A 109 -7.60 -11.09 -0.48
N ILE A 110 -6.85 -12.17 -0.37
CA ILE A 110 -6.26 -12.88 -1.52
C ILE A 110 -7.40 -13.62 -2.25
N SER A 111 -8.35 -12.87 -2.84
CA SER A 111 -9.23 -13.38 -3.89
C SER A 111 -8.47 -13.56 -5.19
N VAL A 112 -7.37 -12.81 -5.36
CA VAL A 112 -6.38 -12.98 -6.41
C VAL A 112 -5.31 -13.95 -5.96
N ALA A 113 -5.21 -15.13 -6.56
CA ALA A 113 -4.15 -16.08 -6.24
C ALA A 113 -2.77 -15.45 -6.56
N LEU A 114 -2.06 -14.99 -5.54
CA LEU A 114 -0.71 -14.48 -5.69
C LEU A 114 0.21 -15.62 -6.13
N ASN A 115 0.98 -15.40 -7.19
CA ASN A 115 1.94 -16.35 -7.74
C ASN A 115 3.34 -16.23 -7.10
N GLY A 116 3.47 -15.43 -6.05
CA GLY A 116 4.70 -15.26 -5.28
C GLY A 116 4.68 -13.99 -4.44
N PRO A 117 5.82 -13.63 -3.81
CA PRO A 117 6.00 -12.31 -3.21
C PRO A 117 5.70 -11.24 -4.25
N THR A 118 4.69 -10.42 -3.99
CA THR A 118 4.16 -9.46 -4.96
C THR A 118 4.43 -8.05 -4.45
N ARG A 119 5.09 -7.25 -5.29
CA ARG A 119 5.23 -5.82 -5.06
C ARG A 119 3.87 -5.15 -5.17
N SER A 120 3.43 -4.54 -4.08
CA SER A 120 2.27 -3.65 -4.03
C SER A 120 2.69 -2.28 -3.53
N VAL A 121 1.79 -1.31 -3.68
CA VAL A 121 1.97 0.05 -3.21
C VAL A 121 0.75 0.51 -2.44
N VAL A 122 0.99 1.30 -1.40
CA VAL A 122 -0.06 2.02 -0.68
C VAL A 122 -0.31 3.33 -1.41
N VAL A 123 -1.56 3.60 -1.74
CA VAL A 123 -2.02 4.84 -2.36
C VAL A 123 -2.92 5.57 -1.36
N ILE A 124 -2.66 6.86 -1.14
CA ILE A 124 -3.40 7.68 -0.18
C ILE A 124 -4.08 8.85 -0.88
N LYS A 125 -5.37 9.01 -0.62
CA LYS A 125 -6.18 10.16 -1.06
C LYS A 125 -6.88 10.78 0.14
N LEU A 126 -7.01 12.10 0.14
CA LEU A 126 -7.89 12.81 1.07
C LEU A 126 -9.22 13.14 0.40
N LEU A 127 -10.30 12.88 1.11
CA LEU A 127 -11.66 13.08 0.68
C LEU A 127 -12.31 14.16 1.55
N GLN A 128 -12.85 15.19 0.91
CA GLN A 128 -13.76 16.12 1.54
C GLN A 128 -15.18 15.56 1.47
N LEU A 129 -15.76 15.34 2.64
CA LEU A 129 -17.13 14.86 2.75
C LEU A 129 -18.14 15.99 2.48
N PRO A 130 -19.30 15.67 1.90
CA PRO A 130 -20.34 16.66 1.65
C PRO A 130 -20.82 17.35 2.93
N GLN A 131 -20.99 18.67 2.87
CA GLN A 131 -21.64 19.47 3.91
C GLN A 131 -22.65 20.43 3.27
N PRO A 132 -23.94 20.44 3.68
CA PRO A 132 -24.58 19.59 4.69
C PRO A 132 -24.69 18.10 4.29
N PRO A 133 -24.94 17.17 5.24
CA PRO A 133 -25.01 15.72 4.99
C PRO A 133 -26.13 15.27 4.04
N THR A 134 -26.98 16.18 3.59
CA THR A 134 -27.98 15.93 2.53
C THR A 134 -27.37 15.84 1.13
N GLN A 135 -26.11 16.24 0.97
CA GLN A 135 -25.36 16.06 -0.26
C GLN A 135 -24.65 14.69 -0.26
N THR A 136 -24.52 14.07 -1.43
CA THR A 136 -23.89 12.76 -1.61
C THR A 136 -22.52 12.84 -2.29
N VAL A 137 -22.12 14.01 -2.78
CA VAL A 137 -20.87 14.17 -3.54
C VAL A 137 -19.70 14.30 -2.57
N THR A 138 -18.83 13.29 -2.61
CA THR A 138 -17.52 13.32 -1.96
C THR A 138 -16.48 13.81 -2.96
N THR A 139 -15.68 14.79 -2.56
CA THR A 139 -14.63 15.37 -3.43
C THR A 139 -13.28 14.81 -3.05
N THR A 140 -12.56 14.22 -4.00
CA THR A 140 -11.15 13.87 -3.80
C THR A 140 -10.31 15.12 -3.93
N LEU A 141 -9.48 15.42 -2.93
CA LEU A 141 -8.58 16.56 -2.99
C LEU A 141 -7.48 16.33 -4.02
N PRO A 142 -7.06 17.36 -4.76
CA PRO A 142 -5.87 17.26 -5.61
C PRO A 142 -4.64 16.97 -4.75
N VAL A 143 -3.71 16.22 -5.32
CA VAL A 143 -2.44 15.85 -4.66
C VAL A 143 -1.28 16.40 -5.46
N TRP A 144 -0.28 16.90 -4.76
CA TRP A 144 0.93 17.48 -5.32
C TRP A 144 2.15 16.76 -4.78
N GLN A 145 3.13 16.52 -5.65
CA GLN A 145 4.44 15.97 -5.31
C GLN A 145 5.49 16.76 -6.09
N ASP A 146 6.51 17.25 -5.40
CA ASP A 146 7.62 18.02 -6.01
C ASP A 146 7.15 19.18 -6.92
N GLY A 147 6.04 19.82 -6.55
CA GLY A 147 5.45 20.95 -7.28
C GLY A 147 4.57 20.57 -8.47
N ALA A 148 4.40 19.28 -8.78
CA ALA A 148 3.51 18.79 -9.84
C ALA A 148 2.29 18.09 -9.27
N ALA A 149 1.15 18.18 -9.96
CA ALA A 149 -0.04 17.41 -9.62
C ALA A 149 0.18 15.93 -9.94
N VAL A 150 -0.29 15.03 -9.06
CA VAL A 150 -0.16 13.58 -9.21
C VAL A 150 -1.51 12.88 -9.11
N ASP A 151 -1.81 12.02 -10.08
CA ASP A 151 -3.04 11.22 -10.12
C ASP A 151 -2.91 9.89 -9.36
N PHE A 152 -1.67 9.45 -9.13
CA PHE A 152 -1.35 8.19 -8.46
C PHE A 152 -0.44 8.45 -7.24
N PRO A 153 -1.01 8.93 -6.12
CA PRO A 153 -0.26 9.31 -4.91
C PRO A 153 0.20 8.08 -4.11
N SER A 154 1.20 7.36 -4.61
CA SER A 154 1.80 6.22 -3.92
C SER A 154 2.75 6.68 -2.82
N VAL A 155 2.63 6.11 -1.62
CA VAL A 155 3.34 6.59 -0.42
C VAL A 155 4.37 5.62 0.11
N GLN A 156 4.18 4.33 -0.15
CA GLN A 156 5.01 3.26 0.39
C GLN A 156 4.88 2.00 -0.46
N GLU A 157 6.00 1.32 -0.69
CA GLU A 157 6.02 -0.02 -1.25
C GLU A 157 5.83 -1.06 -0.15
N VAL A 158 5.02 -2.08 -0.43
CA VAL A 158 4.76 -3.21 0.46
C VAL A 158 4.94 -4.49 -0.34
N VAL A 159 5.64 -5.47 0.22
CA VAL A 159 5.68 -6.82 -0.35
C VAL A 159 4.59 -7.66 0.32
N VAL A 160 3.60 -8.09 -0.47
CA VAL A 160 2.55 -9.00 -0.01
C VAL A 160 2.93 -10.41 -0.43
N ARG A 161 2.99 -11.33 0.54
CA ARG A 161 3.33 -12.74 0.29
C ARG A 161 2.07 -13.61 0.34
N PRO A 162 2.00 -14.71 -0.44
CA PRO A 162 0.95 -15.71 -0.30
C PRO A 162 0.89 -16.27 1.13
N ALA A 163 -0.31 -16.60 1.62
CA ALA A 163 -0.50 -17.17 2.96
C ALA A 163 0.14 -18.56 3.12
N GLN A 164 0.15 -19.33 2.03
CA GLN A 164 0.78 -20.64 1.97
C GLN A 164 1.89 -20.59 0.93
N PRO A 165 3.06 -21.21 1.19
CA PRO A 165 4.10 -21.36 0.19
C PRO A 165 3.57 -22.02 -1.08
N ILE A 166 3.96 -21.48 -2.22
CA ILE A 166 3.59 -22.06 -3.52
C ILE A 166 4.42 -23.31 -3.74
N SER A 167 3.74 -24.44 -3.91
CA SER A 167 4.38 -25.72 -4.19
C SER A 167 4.56 -25.92 -5.69
N VAL A 168 5.71 -26.48 -6.07
CA VAL A 168 5.97 -26.88 -7.46
C VAL A 168 5.19 -28.17 -7.76
N PRO A 169 4.30 -28.19 -8.76
CA PRO A 169 3.57 -29.42 -9.10
C PRO A 169 4.53 -30.48 -9.66
N ALA A 170 4.55 -31.67 -9.06
CA ALA A 170 5.49 -32.73 -9.41
C ALA A 170 5.44 -33.12 -10.89
N GLN A 171 4.24 -33.11 -11.50
CA GLN A 171 4.03 -33.43 -12.91
C GLN A 171 4.67 -32.45 -13.90
N PHE A 172 5.04 -31.24 -13.45
CA PHE A 172 5.67 -30.20 -14.28
C PHE A 172 7.14 -29.98 -13.88
N ALA A 173 7.63 -30.67 -12.84
CA ALA A 173 8.96 -30.51 -12.32
C ALA A 173 10.03 -30.93 -13.35
N LEU A 174 11.07 -30.13 -13.46
CA LEU A 174 12.23 -30.43 -14.29
C LEU A 174 13.10 -31.49 -13.59
N LEU A 175 13.53 -32.51 -14.34
CA LEU A 175 14.52 -33.49 -13.85
C LEU A 175 15.86 -32.84 -13.52
N ALA A 176 16.21 -31.78 -14.24
CA ALA A 176 17.36 -30.93 -13.99
C ALA A 176 16.92 -29.44 -14.02
N PRO A 177 16.65 -28.82 -12.86
CA PRO A 177 16.30 -27.40 -12.79
C PRO A 177 17.39 -26.51 -13.40
N ALA A 178 16.98 -25.53 -14.20
CA ALA A 178 17.91 -24.56 -14.77
C ALA A 178 18.28 -23.53 -13.70
N GLN A 179 19.56 -23.45 -13.35
CA GLN A 179 20.10 -22.47 -12.39
C GLN A 179 20.37 -21.14 -13.08
N PHE A 180 20.05 -20.03 -12.40
CA PHE A 180 20.38 -18.69 -12.86
C PHE A 180 21.16 -17.97 -11.76
N GLY A 181 22.48 -17.98 -11.90
CA GLY A 181 23.39 -17.59 -10.83
C GLY A 181 23.22 -18.49 -9.61
N ASP A 182 23.46 -17.91 -8.44
CA ASP A 182 23.51 -18.67 -7.18
C ASP A 182 22.22 -18.58 -6.36
N ALA A 183 21.24 -17.78 -6.81
CA ALA A 183 20.09 -17.37 -6.00
C ALA A 183 18.73 -17.93 -6.43
N ILE A 184 18.56 -18.29 -7.71
CA ILE A 184 17.27 -18.74 -8.24
C ILE A 184 17.42 -19.87 -9.26
N GLN A 185 16.43 -20.74 -9.30
CA GLN A 185 16.29 -21.79 -10.32
C GLN A 185 14.89 -21.80 -10.92
N LEU A 186 14.80 -22.19 -12.19
CA LEU A 186 13.55 -22.62 -12.80
C LEU A 186 13.31 -24.09 -12.44
N ALA A 187 12.29 -24.35 -11.62
CA ALA A 187 12.01 -25.68 -11.07
C ALA A 187 10.97 -26.47 -11.89
N ALA A 188 10.02 -25.77 -12.53
CA ALA A 188 9.00 -26.37 -13.37
C ALA A 188 8.51 -25.40 -14.44
N HIS A 189 7.89 -25.94 -15.48
CA HIS A 189 7.14 -25.17 -16.46
C HIS A 189 5.96 -25.96 -17.02
N SER A 190 4.94 -25.26 -17.49
CA SER A 190 3.84 -25.84 -18.25
C SER A 190 3.46 -24.89 -19.37
N ALA A 191 3.17 -25.44 -20.54
CA ALA A 191 2.71 -24.70 -21.70
C ALA A 191 1.37 -25.25 -22.15
N THR A 192 0.38 -24.38 -22.29
CA THR A 192 -0.95 -24.74 -22.80
C THR A 192 -1.33 -23.80 -23.91
N TRP A 193 -1.88 -24.34 -25.00
CA TRP A 193 -2.49 -23.55 -26.06
C TRP A 193 -3.98 -23.41 -25.78
N ALA A 194 -4.49 -22.17 -25.74
CA ALA A 194 -5.90 -21.87 -25.55
C ALA A 194 -6.25 -20.55 -26.27
N ASP A 195 -7.40 -20.49 -26.93
CA ASP A 195 -7.91 -19.29 -27.61
C ASP A 195 -6.90 -18.64 -28.60
N GLY A 196 -6.15 -19.49 -29.32
CA GLY A 196 -5.11 -19.05 -30.26
C GLY A 196 -3.88 -18.42 -29.60
N LYS A 197 -3.74 -18.55 -28.27
CA LYS A 197 -2.62 -17.99 -27.49
C LYS A 197 -1.88 -19.11 -26.77
N LEU A 198 -0.55 -19.01 -26.77
CA LEU A 198 0.29 -19.81 -25.90
C LEU A 198 0.26 -19.20 -24.49
N ARG A 199 -0.14 -19.98 -23.50
CA ARG A 199 -0.01 -19.65 -22.09
C ARG A 199 1.14 -20.46 -21.49
N LEU A 200 2.17 -19.76 -21.05
CA LEU A 200 3.32 -20.33 -20.35
C LEU A 200 3.20 -20.01 -18.86
N MET A 201 3.37 -21.03 -18.01
CA MET A 201 3.51 -20.88 -16.57
C MET A 201 4.85 -21.44 -16.13
N LEU A 202 5.56 -20.66 -15.31
CA LEU A 202 6.90 -20.96 -14.83
C LEU A 202 6.87 -20.96 -13.30
N TRP A 203 7.49 -21.97 -12.70
CA TRP A 203 7.70 -22.01 -11.25
C TRP A 203 9.17 -21.77 -10.94
N TRP A 204 9.41 -20.66 -10.26
CA TRP A 204 10.72 -20.23 -9.81
C TRP A 204 10.90 -20.57 -8.34
N GLN A 205 12.12 -20.95 -7.96
CA GLN A 205 12.46 -21.25 -6.59
C GLN A 205 13.74 -20.50 -6.20
N ALA A 206 13.71 -19.83 -5.05
CA ALA A 206 14.91 -19.28 -4.46
C ALA A 206 15.77 -20.42 -3.87
N THR A 207 17.07 -20.38 -4.12
CA THR A 207 18.05 -21.32 -3.56
C THR A 207 18.60 -20.79 -2.24
N THR A 208 19.11 -21.70 -1.40
CA THR A 208 19.59 -21.39 -0.04
C THR A 208 20.76 -20.40 0.02
N MET A 209 21.44 -20.09 -1.09
CA MET A 209 22.53 -19.11 -1.13
C MET A 209 22.04 -17.65 -1.38
N GLY A 210 20.75 -17.43 -1.62
CA GLY A 210 20.18 -16.11 -1.91
C GLY A 210 19.49 -15.39 -0.73
N ARG A 211 19.55 -15.94 0.49
CA ARG A 211 19.01 -15.25 1.69
C ARG A 211 20.08 -14.31 2.23
N PRO A 212 19.89 -12.97 2.26
CA PRO A 212 20.70 -12.15 3.13
C PRO A 212 20.40 -12.57 4.57
N THR A 213 21.45 -12.91 5.33
CA THR A 213 21.41 -13.08 6.78
C THR A 213 21.07 -11.78 7.47
#